data_AF-A0A7S4S938-F1
#
_entry.id   AF-A0A7S4S938-F1
#
_cell.length_a   1.000
_cell.length_b   1.000
_cell.length_c   1.000
_cell.angle_alpha   90.00
_cell.angle_beta   90.00
_cell.angle_gamma   90.00
#
_symmetry.space_group_name_H-M   'P 1'
#
loop_
_entity.id
_entity.type
_entity.pdbx_description
1 polymer ?
#
loop_
_entity_poly.entity_id
_entity_poly.type
_entity_poly.pdbx_seq_one_letter_code
_entity_poly.pdbx_strand_id
1 'polypeptide(L)'
;TEPYLVEEGHISTSKGENAKKYKTHFDRLSNRQSPFKIEPGEIITPDTEELLTSPDRRYYAGLTPDCELIVMRDEGSDKEDTIIWSSDTFLPPSHVSNSRCFFSMYGPQLVLFVGEDVDRITAVLWSSPPPPIVPDRDLRNNGVKQEYYASLD
;
A
#
# COMPACT_ATOMS: atom_id res chain seq x y z
N THR A 1 -17.77 -25.05 20.76
CA THR A 1 -17.62 -24.24 21.98
C THR A 1 -16.95 -22.95 21.55
N GLU A 2 -17.74 -21.91 21.34
CA GLU A 2 -17.26 -20.59 20.93
C GLU A 2 -16.97 -19.75 22.18
N PRO A 3 -15.83 -19.04 22.28
CA PRO A 3 -15.58 -18.14 23.38
C PRO A 3 -16.20 -16.77 23.11
N TYR A 4 -17.11 -16.39 23.98
CA TYR A 4 -17.66 -15.05 24.18
C TYR A 4 -16.56 -14.11 24.71
N LEU A 5 -16.37 -12.95 24.08
CA LEU A 5 -15.65 -11.83 24.68
C LEU A 5 -16.66 -10.91 25.37
N VAL A 6 -16.43 -10.71 26.66
CA VAL A 6 -17.22 -9.88 27.58
C VAL A 6 -16.82 -8.42 27.39
N GLU A 7 -17.78 -7.55 27.10
CA GLU A 7 -17.59 -6.10 27.15
C GLU A 7 -17.55 -5.65 28.62
N GLU A 8 -16.40 -5.13 29.07
CA GLU A 8 -16.32 -4.33 30.30
C GLU A 8 -16.20 -2.86 29.94
N GLY A 9 -17.30 -2.13 30.15
CA GLY A 9 -17.37 -0.70 29.98
C GLY A 9 -16.60 0.05 31.08
N HIS A 10 -15.90 1.11 30.67
CA HIS A 10 -15.46 2.16 31.57
C HIS A 10 -15.92 3.51 31.02
N ILE A 11 -16.93 4.08 31.69
CA ILE A 11 -17.35 5.47 31.52
C ILE A 11 -16.43 6.32 32.41
N SER A 12 -15.66 7.21 31.80
CA SER A 12 -15.08 8.37 32.49
C SER A 12 -15.45 9.64 31.74
N THR A 13 -16.41 10.37 32.29
CA THR A 13 -16.74 11.74 31.88
C THR A 13 -15.62 12.70 32.27
N SER A 14 -14.99 13.35 31.30
CA SER A 14 -14.32 14.63 31.50
C SER A 14 -14.49 15.52 30.27
N LYS A 15 -15.19 16.65 30.48
CA LYS A 15 -15.19 17.80 29.59
C LYS A 15 -13.77 18.34 29.49
N GLY A 16 -13.31 18.67 28.29
CA GLY A 16 -12.05 19.36 28.07
C GLY A 16 -11.74 19.50 26.61
N GLU A 17 -12.09 20.65 26.05
CA GLU A 17 -11.58 21.17 24.78
C GLU A 17 -10.07 20.94 24.69
N ASN A 18 -9.60 20.41 23.56
CA ASN A 18 -8.36 20.78 22.89
C ASN A 18 -8.17 19.88 21.66
N ALA A 19 -8.61 20.39 20.50
CA ALA A 19 -8.14 19.91 19.21
C ALA A 19 -6.63 20.15 19.14
N LYS A 20 -5.83 19.16 19.57
CA LYS A 20 -4.39 19.18 19.41
C LYS A 20 -4.08 18.92 17.95
N LYS A 21 -3.81 20.02 17.24
CA LYS A 21 -2.96 20.08 16.05
C LYS A 21 -1.72 19.20 16.27
N TYR A 22 -1.69 18.01 15.69
CA TYR A 22 -0.43 17.33 15.43
C TYR A 22 0.18 17.97 14.16
N LYS A 23 0.78 19.14 14.35
CA LYS A 23 1.82 19.66 13.47
C LYS A 23 3.15 19.21 14.07
N THR A 24 3.69 18.11 13.55
CA THR A 24 5.09 17.74 13.78
C THR A 24 5.74 17.50 12.44
N HIS A 25 6.67 18.40 12.12
CA HIS A 25 7.68 18.29 11.08
C HIS A 25 8.26 16.87 11.00
N PHE A 26 8.01 16.18 9.89
CA PHE A 26 8.90 15.15 9.37
C PHE A 26 9.07 15.39 7.87
N ASP A 27 9.92 16.37 7.55
CA ASP A 27 10.51 16.51 6.22
C ASP A 27 11.46 15.33 5.99
N ARG A 28 10.95 14.21 5.45
CA ARG A 28 11.70 13.27 4.61
C ARG A 28 10.81 12.14 4.06
N LEU A 29 10.69 12.11 2.73
CA LEU A 29 10.39 10.96 1.84
C LEU A 29 8.99 10.79 1.22
N SER A 30 8.22 11.85 0.89
CA SER A 30 7.25 11.76 -0.22
C SER A 30 7.77 12.47 -1.48
N ASN A 31 8.87 11.97 -2.03
CA ASN A 31 9.31 12.34 -3.38
C ASN A 31 8.60 11.48 -4.45
N ARG A 32 7.35 11.07 -4.20
CA ARG A 32 6.59 10.31 -5.20
C ARG A 32 6.34 11.21 -6.39
N GLN A 33 6.74 10.75 -7.56
CA GLN A 33 6.60 11.55 -8.79
C GLN A 33 5.14 11.72 -9.20
N SER A 34 4.27 10.81 -8.75
CA SER A 34 2.85 10.88 -9.02
C SER A 34 2.04 10.11 -7.97
N PRO A 35 0.88 10.62 -7.54
CA PRO A 35 -0.01 9.95 -6.59
C PRO A 35 -0.73 8.73 -7.21
N PHE A 36 -0.90 8.67 -8.53
CA PHE A 36 -1.68 7.62 -9.20
C PHE A 36 -0.87 6.45 -9.74
N LYS A 37 0.46 6.56 -9.73
CA LYS A 37 1.36 5.50 -10.20
C LYS A 37 2.46 5.18 -9.20
N ILE A 38 3.00 3.98 -9.32
CA ILE A 38 4.24 3.56 -8.66
C ILE A 38 5.32 3.28 -9.73
N GLU A 39 6.48 3.88 -9.54
CA GLU A 39 7.62 3.75 -10.44
C GLU A 39 8.68 2.75 -9.91
N PRO A 40 9.57 2.24 -10.79
CA PRO A 40 10.66 1.40 -10.35
C PRO A 40 11.55 2.10 -9.31
N GLY A 41 11.72 1.45 -8.16
CA GLY A 41 12.47 1.99 -7.02
C GLY A 41 11.62 2.76 -6.00
N GLU A 42 10.34 3.04 -6.29
CA GLU A 42 9.40 3.53 -5.28
C GLU A 42 8.92 2.37 -4.39
N ILE A 43 8.71 2.67 -3.11
CA ILE A 43 8.32 1.70 -2.09
C ILE A 43 7.13 2.27 -1.32
N ILE A 44 6.08 1.47 -1.16
CA ILE A 44 4.94 1.75 -0.30
C ILE A 44 5.03 0.85 0.91
N THR A 45 4.89 1.41 2.10
CA THR A 45 4.85 0.70 3.38
C THR A 45 3.50 0.93 4.06
N PRO A 46 3.13 0.12 5.08
CA PRO A 46 1.92 0.38 5.87
C PRO A 46 1.87 1.76 6.53
N ASP A 47 3.03 2.34 6.81
CA ASP A 47 3.16 3.67 7.44
C ASP A 47 3.15 4.83 6.41
N THR A 48 2.96 4.54 5.12
CA THR A 48 2.92 5.56 4.07
C THR A 48 1.62 6.34 4.13
N GLU A 49 1.70 7.64 4.45
CA GLU A 49 0.51 8.52 4.55
C GLU A 49 -0.17 8.76 3.20
N GLU A 50 0.60 8.79 2.10
CA GLU A 50 0.08 9.02 0.75
C GLU A 50 -0.24 7.71 0.01
N LEU A 51 -1.52 7.33 0.04
CA LEU A 51 -2.05 6.21 -0.73
C LEU A 51 -1.87 6.42 -2.25
N LEU A 52 -1.79 5.32 -3.00
CA LEU A 52 -2.04 5.37 -4.45
C LEU A 52 -3.46 5.90 -4.65
N THR A 53 -3.65 6.91 -5.48
CA THR A 53 -4.97 7.52 -5.72
C THR A 53 -5.23 7.63 -7.21
N SER A 54 -6.35 7.11 -7.69
CA SER A 54 -6.72 7.23 -9.11
C SER A 54 -6.85 8.69 -9.55
N PRO A 55 -6.64 9.01 -10.85
CA PRO A 55 -6.77 10.38 -11.36
C PRO A 55 -8.13 11.04 -11.08
N ASP A 56 -9.20 10.25 -11.04
CA ASP A 56 -10.56 10.70 -10.74
C ASP A 56 -10.89 10.72 -9.24
N ARG A 57 -9.93 10.33 -8.39
CA ARG A 57 -10.03 10.26 -6.92
C ARG A 57 -11.16 9.36 -6.40
N ARG A 58 -11.57 8.37 -7.19
CA ARG A 58 -12.58 7.39 -6.76
C ARG A 58 -12.00 6.11 -6.20
N TYR A 59 -10.71 5.86 -6.44
CA TYR A 59 -10.04 4.65 -5.99
C TYR A 59 -8.75 4.98 -5.26
N TYR A 60 -8.51 4.24 -4.18
CA TYR A 60 -7.30 4.33 -3.39
C TYR A 60 -6.69 2.94 -3.22
N ALA A 61 -5.37 2.85 -3.15
CA ALA A 61 -4.70 1.61 -2.76
C ALA A 61 -3.55 1.86 -1.80
N GLY A 62 -3.35 0.91 -0.89
CA GLY A 62 -2.30 0.97 0.10
C GLY A 62 -2.11 -0.35 0.80
N LEU A 63 -1.11 -0.39 1.68
CA LEU A 63 -0.83 -1.53 2.54
C LEU A 63 -1.44 -1.31 3.92
N THR A 64 -2.09 -2.34 4.43
CA THR A 64 -2.51 -2.43 5.82
C THR A 64 -1.33 -2.81 6.73
N PRO A 65 -1.43 -2.58 8.06
CA PRO A 65 -0.40 -2.98 9.02
C PRO A 65 -0.09 -4.48 9.09
N ASP A 66 -1.01 -5.34 8.64
CA ASP A 66 -0.86 -6.80 8.54
C ASP A 66 -0.39 -7.28 7.15
N CYS A 67 0.15 -6.35 6.34
CA CYS A 67 0.73 -6.65 5.04
C CYS A 67 -0.29 -7.20 4.04
N GLU A 68 -1.45 -6.58 3.99
CA GLU A 68 -2.46 -6.79 2.97
C GLU A 68 -2.47 -5.58 2.02
N LEU A 69 -2.39 -5.82 0.72
CA LEU A 69 -2.59 -4.78 -0.29
C LEU A 69 -4.07 -4.71 -0.59
N ILE A 70 -4.67 -3.56 -0.29
CA ILE A 70 -6.10 -3.34 -0.52
C ILE A 70 -6.32 -2.24 -1.55
N VAL A 71 -7.40 -2.38 -2.32
CA VAL A 71 -7.95 -1.31 -3.16
C VAL A 71 -9.33 -0.97 -2.63
N MET A 72 -9.53 0.31 -2.32
CA MET A 72 -10.76 0.87 -1.79
C MET A 72 -11.40 1.80 -2.81
N ARG A 73 -12.73 1.89 -2.78
CA ARG A 73 -13.52 2.87 -3.51
C ARG A 73 -14.05 3.93 -2.55
N ASP A 74 -13.87 5.19 -2.93
CA ASP A 74 -14.51 6.36 -2.29
C ASP A 74 -16.02 6.33 -2.54
N GLU A 75 -16.81 6.20 -1.49
CA GLU A 75 -18.28 6.22 -1.57
C GLU A 75 -18.88 7.60 -1.26
N GLY A 76 -18.03 8.61 -1.02
CA GLY A 76 -18.39 9.98 -0.66
C GLY A 76 -18.45 10.23 0.84
N SER A 77 -18.62 11.49 1.23
CA SER A 77 -18.45 11.98 2.61
C SER A 77 -19.31 11.31 3.69
N ASP A 78 -20.41 10.68 3.29
CA ASP A 78 -21.44 10.17 4.19
C ASP A 78 -21.45 8.64 4.27
N LYS A 79 -20.49 7.98 3.61
CA LYS A 79 -20.39 6.53 3.54
C LYS A 79 -18.96 6.09 3.87
N GLU A 80 -18.86 4.89 4.40
CA GLU A 80 -17.56 4.25 4.58
C GLU A 80 -17.04 3.77 3.21
N ASP A 81 -15.75 3.98 3.00
CA ASP A 81 -15.06 3.48 1.81
C ASP A 81 -15.16 1.95 1.77
N THR A 82 -15.34 1.42 0.57
CA THR A 82 -15.55 -0.01 0.38
C THR A 82 -14.30 -0.66 -0.21
N ILE A 83 -13.83 -1.75 0.41
CA ILE A 83 -12.78 -2.59 -0.16
C ILE A 83 -13.37 -3.33 -1.38
N ILE A 84 -12.78 -3.09 -2.56
CA ILE A 84 -13.22 -3.71 -3.82
C ILE A 84 -12.27 -4.80 -4.31
N TRP A 85 -11.06 -4.84 -3.77
CA TRP A 85 -10.07 -5.88 -4.06
C TRP A 85 -9.05 -5.97 -2.92
N SER A 86 -8.53 -7.18 -2.69
CA SER A 86 -7.43 -7.46 -1.76
C SER A 86 -6.45 -8.44 -2.40
N SER A 87 -5.18 -8.40 -1.98
CA SER A 87 -4.18 -9.43 -2.26
C SER A 87 -4.44 -10.74 -1.52
N ASP A 88 -5.37 -10.78 -0.56
CA ASP A 88 -5.65 -11.93 0.32
C ASP A 88 -4.37 -12.44 1.03
N THR A 89 -3.48 -11.51 1.38
CA THR A 89 -2.23 -11.79 2.09
C THR A 89 -2.33 -11.36 3.54
N PHE A 90 -1.72 -12.13 4.44
CA PHE A 90 -1.74 -11.82 5.86
C PHE A 90 -0.41 -12.20 6.50
N LEU A 91 0.20 -11.24 7.19
CA LEU A 91 1.34 -11.46 8.08
C LEU A 91 0.86 -11.32 9.53
N PRO A 92 0.87 -12.40 10.34
CA PRO A 92 0.36 -12.34 11.70
C PRO A 92 1.12 -11.29 12.54
N PRO A 93 0.43 -10.56 13.44
CA PRO A 93 1.06 -9.50 14.25
C PRO A 93 2.30 -9.93 15.03
N SER A 94 2.39 -11.21 15.41
CA SER A 94 3.55 -11.81 16.09
C SER A 94 4.84 -11.78 15.25
N HIS A 95 4.73 -11.63 13.93
CA HIS A 95 5.85 -11.51 13.00
C HIS A 95 6.12 -10.06 12.57
N VAL A 96 5.12 -9.16 12.70
CA VAL A 96 5.20 -7.75 12.29
C VAL A 96 6.23 -6.97 13.14
N SER A 97 6.38 -7.29 14.42
CA SER A 97 7.34 -6.59 15.30
C SER A 97 8.80 -6.74 14.88
N ASN A 98 9.13 -7.79 14.11
CA ASN A 98 10.49 -8.10 13.64
C ASN A 98 10.63 -8.05 12.11
N SER A 99 9.54 -7.80 11.37
CA SER A 99 9.53 -7.85 9.92
C SER A 99 8.58 -6.79 9.37
N ARG A 100 9.15 -5.83 8.65
CA ARG A 100 8.39 -4.87 7.87
C ARG A 100 7.93 -5.51 6.57
N CYS A 101 6.92 -4.95 5.94
CA CYS A 101 6.54 -5.30 4.60
C CYS A 101 6.43 -4.04 3.75
N PHE A 102 6.59 -4.24 2.46
CA PHE A 102 6.54 -3.16 1.52
C PHE A 102 6.14 -3.65 0.14
N PHE A 103 5.55 -2.75 -0.63
CA PHE A 103 5.07 -2.98 -1.97
C PHE A 103 5.87 -2.15 -2.97
N SER A 104 6.36 -2.79 -4.02
CA SER A 104 7.22 -2.13 -5.03
C SER A 104 7.15 -2.86 -6.37
N MET A 105 7.67 -2.20 -7.41
CA MET A 105 7.88 -2.78 -8.74
C MET A 105 9.16 -3.64 -8.73
N TYR A 106 9.05 -4.91 -9.13
CA TYR A 106 10.18 -5.79 -9.44
C TYR A 106 10.14 -6.18 -10.92
N GLY A 107 10.98 -5.52 -11.73
CA GLY A 107 10.85 -5.59 -13.18
C GLY A 107 9.49 -5.03 -13.61
N PRO A 108 8.68 -5.78 -14.37
CA PRO A 108 7.36 -5.32 -14.79
C PRO A 108 6.21 -5.73 -13.85
N GLN A 109 6.52 -6.39 -12.72
CA GLN A 109 5.52 -6.90 -11.79
C GLN A 109 5.45 -6.05 -10.54
N LEU A 110 4.24 -5.93 -9.99
CA LEU A 110 4.04 -5.46 -8.64
C LEU A 110 4.24 -6.60 -7.66
N VAL A 111 5.00 -6.36 -6.60
CA VAL A 111 5.34 -7.39 -5.63
C VAL A 111 5.21 -6.83 -4.22
N LEU A 112 4.60 -7.64 -3.36
CA LEU A 112 4.51 -7.42 -1.92
C LEU A 112 5.55 -8.26 -1.21
N PHE A 113 6.52 -7.60 -0.59
CA PHE A 113 7.64 -8.19 0.11
C PHE A 113 7.46 -8.14 1.62
N VAL A 114 8.02 -9.14 2.31
CA VAL A 114 8.38 -9.06 3.73
C VAL A 114 9.88 -8.85 3.80
N GLY A 115 10.33 -7.78 4.46
CA GLY A 115 11.72 -7.37 4.54
C GLY A 115 11.86 -5.94 5.05
N GLU A 116 13.08 -5.53 5.36
CA GLU A 116 13.34 -4.14 5.79
C GLU A 116 13.35 -3.17 4.60
N ASP A 117 13.92 -3.62 3.48
CA ASP A 117 14.11 -2.87 2.24
C ASP A 117 14.37 -3.83 1.06
N VAL A 118 14.61 -3.26 -0.13
CA VAL A 118 14.87 -4.00 -1.37
C VAL A 118 16.15 -4.85 -1.34
N ASP A 119 17.12 -4.53 -0.47
CA ASP A 119 18.36 -5.30 -0.31
C ASP A 119 18.22 -6.41 0.74
N ARG A 120 17.19 -6.34 1.59
CA ARG A 120 16.95 -7.22 2.74
C ARG A 120 15.53 -7.80 2.72
N ILE A 121 15.23 -8.50 1.63
CA ILE A 121 13.97 -9.24 1.44
C ILE A 121 14.07 -10.61 2.12
N THR A 122 13.08 -10.92 2.96
CA THR A 122 12.91 -12.21 3.63
C THR A 122 11.96 -13.13 2.87
N ALA A 123 10.86 -12.58 2.35
CA ALA A 123 9.84 -13.36 1.64
C ALA A 123 9.04 -12.50 0.65
N VAL A 124 8.31 -13.16 -0.24
CA VAL A 124 7.30 -12.56 -1.13
C VAL A 124 5.94 -13.09 -0.71
N LEU A 125 5.00 -12.21 -0.39
CA LEU A 125 3.62 -12.58 -0.03
C LEU A 125 2.72 -12.68 -1.27
N TRP A 126 2.93 -11.79 -2.24
CA TRP A 126 2.11 -11.73 -3.44
C TRP A 126 2.89 -11.08 -4.58
N SER A 127 2.59 -11.47 -5.80
CA SER A 127 3.06 -10.80 -7.02
C SER A 127 1.94 -10.71 -8.04
N SER A 128 1.92 -9.62 -8.79
CA SER A 128 0.97 -9.45 -9.89
C SER A 128 1.26 -10.46 -10.99
N PRO A 129 0.26 -10.84 -11.79
CA PRO A 129 0.50 -11.56 -13.03
C PRO A 129 1.53 -10.81 -13.89
N PRO A 130 2.41 -11.53 -14.61
CA PRO A 130 3.32 -10.90 -15.56
C PRO A 130 2.50 -10.18 -16.64
N PRO A 131 2.93 -9.00 -17.12
CA PRO A 131 2.21 -8.33 -18.19
C PRO A 131 2.22 -9.19 -19.47
N PRO A 132 1.25 -8.97 -20.37
CA PRO A 132 1.25 -9.64 -21.66
C PRO A 132 2.56 -9.33 -22.41
N ILE A 133 3.21 -10.38 -22.93
CA ILE A 133 4.40 -10.25 -23.76
C ILE A 133 3.97 -9.63 -25.09
N VAL A 134 4.20 -8.33 -25.26
CA VAL A 134 4.06 -7.68 -26.56
C VAL A 134 5.34 -8.01 -27.36
N PRO A 135 5.26 -8.74 -28.48
CA PRO A 135 6.44 -9.00 -29.29
C PRO A 135 7.01 -7.68 -29.77
N ASP A 136 8.22 -7.38 -29.33
CA ASP A 136 8.92 -6.15 -29.66
C ASP A 136 9.28 -6.16 -31.15
N ARG A 137 8.48 -5.49 -31.98
CA ARG A 137 8.71 -5.41 -33.42
C ARG A 137 9.86 -4.46 -33.77
N ASP A 138 10.39 -3.69 -32.82
CA ASP A 138 11.31 -2.57 -33.07
C ASP A 138 12.73 -2.76 -32.48
N LEU A 139 13.08 -3.95 -31.96
CA LEU A 139 14.45 -4.28 -31.50
C LEU A 139 15.56 -4.16 -32.56
N ARG A 140 15.26 -3.75 -33.79
CA ARG A 140 16.26 -3.45 -34.81
C ARG A 140 16.81 -2.03 -34.74
N ASN A 141 16.16 -1.09 -34.04
CA ASN A 141 16.64 0.30 -34.00
C ASN A 141 16.53 0.91 -32.59
N ASN A 142 17.70 1.12 -31.99
CA ASN A 142 17.99 1.88 -30.78
C ASN A 142 17.54 1.24 -29.46
N GLY A 143 18.44 1.24 -28.48
CA GLY A 143 18.23 0.69 -27.13
C GLY A 143 17.21 1.47 -26.31
N VAL A 144 15.95 1.43 -26.73
CA VAL A 144 14.80 1.92 -25.98
C VAL A 144 14.73 1.08 -24.71
N LYS A 145 14.99 1.70 -23.56
CA LYS A 145 14.67 1.10 -22.27
C LYS A 145 13.15 1.10 -22.16
N GLN A 146 12.59 -0.09 -22.00
CA GLN A 146 11.18 -0.23 -21.69
C GLN A 146 10.97 0.20 -20.24
N GLU A 147 10.23 1.29 -20.04
CA GLU A 147 9.88 1.80 -18.72
C GLU A 147 8.56 1.16 -18.27
N TYR A 148 8.55 0.62 -17.05
CA TYR A 148 7.37 -0.03 -16.46
C TYR A 148 6.86 0.82 -15.30
N TYR A 149 5.55 0.90 -15.16
CA TYR A 149 4.87 1.48 -14.00
C TYR A 149 3.58 0.70 -13.75
N ALA A 150 3.02 0.84 -12.56
CA ALA A 150 1.64 0.44 -12.29
C ALA A 150 0.82 1.65 -11.85
N SER A 151 -0.45 1.71 -12.25
CA SER A 151 -1.36 2.79 -11.89
C SER A 151 -2.71 2.28 -11.42
N LEU A 152 -3.41 3.14 -10.69
CA LEU A 152 -4.85 3.02 -10.46
C LEU A 152 -5.58 3.86 -11.50
N ASP A 153 -6.33 3.22 -12.39
CA ASP A 153 -7.09 3.87 -13.46
C ASP A 153 -8.60 3.88 -13.16
#